data_AF-F4WKK0-F1
#
_entry.id   AF-F4WKK0-F1
#
_cell.length_a   1.000
_cell.length_b   1.000
_cell.length_c   1.000
_cell.angle_alpha   90.00
_cell.angle_beta   90.00
_cell.angle_gamma   90.00
#
_symmetry.space_group_name_H-M   'P 1'
#
loop_
_entity.id
_entity.type
_entity.pdbx_description
1 polymer ?
#
loop_
_entity_poly.entity_id
_entity_poly.type
_entity_poly.pdbx_seq_one_letter_code
_entity_poly.pdbx_strand_id
1 'polypeptide(L)'
;EAIATASHITNLIPRKGKKNIPFELFFGHKFSLEHLKVFGCVAFFYVLKQHRDKLEPRSETGIMVGYARSRSGYRIYDIKNQR
;
A
#
# COMPACT_ATOMS: atom_id res chain seq x y z
N GLU A 1 7.13 1.46 9.25
CA GLU A 1 6.48 1.61 7.92
C GLU A 1 7.25 2.47 6.92
N ALA A 2 7.62 3.73 7.22
CA ALA A 2 8.29 4.61 6.25
C ALA A 2 9.56 4.02 5.59
N ILE A 3 10.49 3.48 6.38
CA ILE A 3 11.71 2.83 5.87
C ILE A 3 11.39 1.62 4.98
N ALA A 4 10.40 0.82 5.38
CA ALA A 4 9.98 -0.35 4.61
C ALA A 4 9.37 0.06 3.26
N THR A 5 8.54 1.11 3.25
CA THR A 5 7.97 1.67 2.03
C THR A 5 9.05 2.27 1.13
N ALA A 6 9.99 3.03 1.68
CA ALA A 6 11.12 3.58 0.93
C ALA A 6 11.99 2.49 0.30
N SER A 7 12.29 1.42 1.06
CA SER A 7 13.01 0.24 0.57
C SER A 7 12.22 -0.47 -0.54
N HIS A 8 10.92 -0.65 -0.37
CA HIS A 8 10.05 -1.25 -1.39
C HIS A 8 10.08 -0.44 -2.69
N ILE A 9 9.89 0.88 -2.62
CA ILE A 9 9.96 1.79 -3.76
C ILE A 9 11.33 1.73 -4.43
N THR A 10 12.41 1.70 -3.65
CA THR A 10 13.79 1.62 -4.18
C THR A 10 14.01 0.33 -4.97
N ASN A 11 13.38 -0.78 -4.58
CA ASN A 11 13.46 -2.05 -5.32
C ASN A 11 12.60 -2.06 -6.59
N LEU A 12 11.68 -1.10 -6.74
CA LEU A 12 10.84 -0.92 -7.92
C LEU A 12 11.42 0.07 -8.94
N ILE A 13 12.41 0.87 -8.53
CA ILE A 13 13.07 1.84 -9.41
C ILE A 13 14.25 1.18 -10.11
N PRO A 14 14.35 1.27 -11.45
CA PRO A 14 15.53 0.81 -12.16
C PRO A 14 16.75 1.67 -11.78
N ARG A 15 17.89 1.03 -11.53
CA ARG A 15 19.14 1.76 -11.27
C ARG A 15 19.67 2.37 -12.57
N LYS A 16 20.36 3.51 -12.46
CA LYS A 16 20.97 4.22 -13.58
C LYS A 16 21.73 3.27 -14.50
N GLY A 17 21.36 3.26 -15.79
CA GLY A 17 22.00 2.42 -16.81
C GLY A 17 21.45 0.99 -16.93
N LYS A 18 20.47 0.58 -16.14
CA LYS A 18 19.79 -0.72 -16.27
C LYS A 18 18.34 -0.54 -16.73
N LYS A 19 17.89 -1.37 -17.68
CA LYS A 19 16.48 -1.39 -18.13
C LYS A 19 15.57 -2.16 -17.18
N ASN A 20 16.12 -3.11 -16.42
CA ASN A 20 15.34 -4.04 -15.61
C ASN A 20 15.21 -3.54 -14.17
N ILE A 21 14.02 -3.72 -13.62
CA ILE A 21 13.69 -3.37 -12.24
C ILE A 21 14.21 -4.49 -11.31
N PRO A 22 14.86 -4.17 -10.17
CA PRO A 22 15.35 -5.19 -9.23
C PRO A 22 14.29 -6.20 -8.78
N PHE A 23 13.07 -5.73 -8.53
CA PHE A 23 11.92 -6.56 -8.21
C PHE A 23 11.61 -7.59 -9.31
N GLU A 24 11.56 -7.17 -10.57
CA GLU A 24 11.28 -8.07 -11.70
C GLU A 24 12.39 -9.13 -11.87
N LEU A 25 13.65 -8.74 -11.63
CA LEU A 25 14.78 -9.66 -11.69
C LEU A 25 14.72 -10.71 -10.57
N PHE A 26 14.24 -10.35 -9.38
CA PHE A 26 14.20 -11.24 -8.24
C PHE A 26 12.99 -12.17 -8.26
N PHE A 27 11.81 -11.66 -8.63
CA PHE A 27 10.55 -12.42 -8.59
C PHE A 27 10.06 -12.92 -9.96
N GLY A 28 10.75 -12.58 -11.06
CA GLY A 28 10.46 -13.09 -12.40
C GLY A 28 9.14 -12.63 -13.02
N HIS A 29 8.42 -11.69 -12.40
CA HIS A 29 7.17 -11.15 -12.93
C HIS A 29 7.20 -9.61 -12.95
N LYS A 30 6.48 -9.03 -13.91
CA LYS A 30 6.38 -7.57 -14.06
C LYS A 30 5.59 -6.96 -12.90
N PHE A 31 6.08 -5.84 -12.38
CA PHE A 31 5.36 -5.08 -11.37
C PHE A 31 4.33 -4.16 -12.04
N SER A 32 3.11 -4.11 -11.48
CA SER A 32 2.11 -3.13 -11.92
C SER A 32 2.25 -1.82 -11.15
N LEU A 33 2.55 -0.73 -11.86
CA LEU A 33 2.62 0.61 -11.29
C LEU A 33 1.28 1.09 -10.70
N GLU A 34 0.16 0.47 -11.07
CA GLU A 34 -1.17 0.80 -10.53
C GLU A 34 -1.28 0.53 -9.03
N HIS A 35 -0.48 -0.42 -8.52
CA HIS A 35 -0.37 -0.73 -7.10
C HIS A 35 0.45 0.31 -6.34
N LEU A 36 1.22 1.15 -7.04
CA LEU A 36 2.01 2.19 -6.38
C LEU A 36 1.09 3.35 -5.95
N LYS A 37 1.24 3.79 -4.71
CA LYS A 37 0.46 4.86 -4.09
C LYS A 37 1.39 5.68 -3.21
N VAL A 38 1.07 6.96 -3.06
CA VAL A 38 1.92 7.90 -2.33
C VAL A 38 1.86 7.58 -0.84
N PHE A 39 3.01 7.43 -0.19
CA PHE A 39 3.07 7.30 1.26
C PHE A 39 2.49 8.56 1.92
N GLY A 40 1.60 8.38 2.89
CA GLY A 40 0.92 9.47 3.59
C GLY A 40 -0.32 10.00 2.87
N CYS A 41 -0.76 9.41 1.76
CA CYS A 41 -1.99 9.84 1.11
C CYS A 41 -3.22 9.45 1.93
N VAL A 42 -4.30 10.24 1.79
CA VAL A 42 -5.61 9.86 2.30
C VAL A 42 -6.09 8.61 1.55
N ALA A 43 -6.44 7.58 2.29
CA ALA A 43 -6.94 6.32 1.77
C ALA A 43 -8.29 6.01 2.41
N PHE A 44 -9.16 5.35 1.64
CA PHE A 44 -10.42 4.83 2.14
C PHE A 44 -10.31 3.32 2.26
N PHE A 45 -10.61 2.79 3.44
CA PHE A 45 -10.64 1.35 3.67
C PHE A 45 -12.06 0.87 3.95
N TYR A 46 -12.33 -0.37 3.59
CA TYR A 46 -13.64 -0.97 3.74
C TYR A 46 -13.87 -1.43 5.17
N VAL A 47 -14.99 -1.02 5.77
CA VAL A 47 -15.44 -1.52 7.07
C VAL A 47 -16.30 -2.75 6.87
N LEU A 48 -15.90 -3.84 7.51
CA LEU A 48 -16.61 -5.13 7.52
C LEU A 48 -18.06 -4.95 7.98
N LYS A 49 -18.98 -5.70 7.38
CA LYS A 49 -20.42 -5.63 7.69
C LYS A 49 -20.75 -5.90 9.16
N GLN A 50 -19.90 -6.64 9.86
CA GLN A 50 -20.08 -6.97 11.29
C GLN A 50 -19.78 -5.79 12.22
N HIS A 51 -19.01 -4.82 11.74
CA HIS A 51 -18.61 -3.64 12.49
C HIS A 51 -19.39 -2.39 12.08
N ARG A 52 -20.49 -2.55 11.33
CA ARG A 52 -21.33 -1.42 10.91
C ARG A 52 -22.81 -1.77 10.91
N ASP A 53 -23.64 -0.79 11.22
CA ASP A 53 -25.09 -0.86 11.05
C ASP A 53 -25.52 -0.57 9.61
N LYS A 54 -26.80 -0.86 9.30
CA LYS A 54 -27.36 -0.73 7.93
C LYS A 54 -27.23 0.69 7.35
N LEU A 55 -27.27 1.71 8.21
CA LEU A 55 -27.22 3.13 7.84
C LEU A 55 -25.82 3.74 7.98
N GLU A 56 -24.85 3.01 8.50
CA GLU A 56 -23.49 3.51 8.69
C GLU A 56 -22.68 3.48 7.38
N PRO A 57 -21.67 4.38 7.24
CA PRO A 57 -20.85 4.43 6.05
C PRO A 57 -20.09 3.12 5.82
N ARG A 58 -19.95 2.73 4.54
CA ARG A 58 -19.29 1.48 4.15
C ARG A 58 -17.76 1.53 4.23
N SER A 59 -17.21 2.73 4.30
CA SER A 59 -15.77 2.99 4.24
C SER A 59 -15.39 4.08 5.22
N GLU A 60 -14.20 3.95 5.78
CA GLU A 60 -13.59 4.95 6.64
C GLU A 60 -12.32 5.52 6.04
N THR A 61 -11.98 6.74 6.47
CA THR A 61 -10.81 7.47 6.05
C THR A 61 -9.62 7.14 6.94
N GLY A 62 -8.47 6.96 6.31
CA GLY A 62 -7.20 6.76 6.99
C GLY A 62 -6.04 7.29 6.15
N ILE A 63 -4.82 7.07 6.64
CA ILE A 63 -3.59 7.48 5.98
C ILE A 63 -2.86 6.22 5.50
N MET A 64 -2.50 6.14 4.22
CA MET A 64 -1.69 5.03 3.74
C MET A 64 -0.27 5.13 4.31
N VAL A 65 0.11 4.15 5.14
CA VAL A 65 1.44 4.09 5.76
C VAL A 65 2.34 3.06 5.10
N GLY A 66 1.83 2.15 4.28
CA GLY A 66 2.74 1.25 3.57
C GLY A 66 2.06 0.11 2.85
N TYR A 67 2.87 -0.90 2.53
CA TYR A 67 2.48 -2.08 1.78
C TYR A 67 2.42 -3.31 2.69
N ALA A 68 1.46 -4.19 2.47
CA ALA A 68 1.39 -5.47 3.16
C ALA A 68 2.52 -6.39 2.67
N ARG A 69 3.18 -7.10 3.59
CA ARG A 69 4.36 -7.94 3.27
C ARG A 69 4.01 -9.26 2.59
N SER A 70 2.83 -9.81 2.85
CA SER A 70 2.43 -11.17 2.44
C SER A 70 1.24 -11.22 1.48
N ARG A 71 0.57 -10.09 1.25
CA ARG A 71 -0.63 -10.00 0.41
C ARG A 71 -0.56 -8.73 -0.44
N SER A 72 -1.24 -8.74 -1.59
CA SER A 72 -1.48 -7.52 -2.37
C SER A 72 -2.47 -6.64 -1.62
N GLY A 73 -1.95 -5.76 -0.76
CA GLY A 73 -2.77 -4.93 0.10
C GLY A 73 -1.97 -3.78 0.70
N TYR A 74 -2.69 -2.79 1.20
CA TYR A 74 -2.11 -1.60 1.80
C TYR A 74 -2.23 -1.65 3.31
N ARG A 75 -1.27 -1.04 3.99
CA ARG A 75 -1.37 -0.72 5.41
C ARG A 75 -1.85 0.71 5.53
N ILE A 76 -2.98 0.86 6.21
CA ILE A 76 -3.67 2.13 6.41
C ILE A 76 -3.75 2.36 7.90
N TYR A 77 -3.36 3.56 8.32
CA TYR A 77 -3.52 4.05 9.68
C TYR A 77 -4.88 4.73 9.79
N ASP A 78 -5.73 4.18 10.64
CA ASP A 78 -7.02 4.73 11.00
C ASP A 78 -6.82 5.91 11.95
N ILE A 79 -7.23 7.09 11.50
CA ILE A 79 -7.10 8.34 12.27
C ILE A 79 -8.08 8.35 13.44
N LYS A 80 -9.26 7.71 13.28
CA LYS A 80 -10.31 7.72 14.31
C LYS A 80 -9.91 6.82 15.48
N ASN A 81 -9.45 5.61 15.17
CA ASN A 81 -9.10 4.61 16.18
C ASN A 81 -7.61 4.62 16.55
N GLN A 82 -6.82 5.51 15.93
CA GLN A 82 -5.36 5.64 16.12
C GLN A 82 -4.59 4.32 15.93
N ARG A 83 -4.98 3.51 14.94
CA ARG A 83 -4.47 2.14 14.73
C ARG A 83 -4.08 1.86 13.30
#